data_AF-A0A164C5U1-F1
#
_entry.id   AF-A0A164C5U1-F1
#
_cell.length_a   1.000
_cell.length_b   1.000
_cell.length_c   1.000
_cell.angle_alpha   90.00
_cell.angle_beta   90.00
_cell.angle_gamma   90.00
#
_symmetry.space_group_name_H-M   'P 1'
#
loop_
_entity.id
_entity.type
_entity.pdbx_description
1 polymer ?
#
loop_
_entity_poly.entity_id
_entity_poly.type
_entity_poly.pdbx_seq_one_letter_code
_entity_poly.pdbx_strand_id
1 'polypeptide(L)'
;MQIVRTRPLFSSLLSCLTLAMVLAGTSLMPAARAEAKPFKRQSLMALLEPEAPKPDPAPTLVLERTDRRLPTTGDPIWNLKIEIPGEPQRRFDAVSGRANRQNANRDQLGSRAPLPIGNYSVGVVEPLTEGHYPELGPVWISIEPTFTTGRRVLGIHLDPSAGLQNANSGTLGCIGLVNRSDMLELAQLIKRSGTDRLEVRN
;
A
#
# COMPACT_ATOMS: atom_id res chain seq x y z
N MET A 1 59.88 -7.23 35.46
CA MET A 1 59.45 -8.62 35.16
C MET A 1 58.51 -8.55 33.96
N GLN A 2 59.04 -8.79 32.76
CA GLN A 2 58.87 -10.01 31.95
C GLN A 2 57.41 -10.25 31.49
N ILE A 3 57.07 -10.59 30.25
CA ILE A 3 57.73 -10.71 28.93
C ILE A 3 56.56 -10.87 27.92
N VAL A 4 56.59 -10.14 26.80
CA VAL A 4 56.32 -10.54 25.39
C VAL A 4 55.21 -11.57 25.11
N ARG A 5 54.24 -11.23 24.23
CA ARG A 5 54.21 -11.76 22.84
C ARG A 5 53.27 -11.03 21.87
N THR A 6 53.84 -10.79 20.70
CA THR A 6 53.40 -10.04 19.52
C THR A 6 52.79 -10.93 18.43
N ARG A 7 52.12 -10.25 17.48
CA ARG A 7 51.38 -10.67 16.27
C ARG A 7 52.12 -11.64 15.30
N PRO A 8 51.41 -12.19 14.29
CA PRO A 8 51.49 -11.64 12.91
C PRO A 8 50.10 -11.60 12.22
N LEU A 9 49.68 -10.70 11.32
CA LEU A 9 50.23 -10.13 10.07
C LEU A 9 50.65 -11.18 9.01
N PHE A 10 49.70 -11.56 8.16
CA PHE A 10 50.00 -12.22 6.89
C PHE A 10 49.74 -11.27 5.71
N SER A 11 50.86 -10.96 5.05
CA SER A 11 50.99 -10.41 3.71
C SER A 11 51.50 -11.54 2.83
N SER A 12 50.97 -11.69 1.62
CA SER A 12 51.73 -12.25 0.51
C SER A 12 51.26 -11.64 -0.81
N LEU A 13 52.12 -10.78 -1.35
CA LEU A 13 52.22 -10.50 -2.77
C LEU A 13 52.54 -11.80 -3.53
N LEU A 14 52.01 -11.98 -4.73
CA LEU A 14 52.77 -12.55 -5.83
C LEU A 14 52.34 -11.90 -7.15
N SER A 15 53.30 -11.21 -7.74
CA SER A 15 53.30 -10.69 -9.10
C SER A 15 53.60 -11.83 -10.07
N CYS A 16 52.95 -11.88 -11.23
CA CYS A 16 53.60 -12.36 -12.45
C CYS A 16 52.85 -11.87 -13.70
N LEU A 17 53.50 -10.92 -14.36
CA LEU A 17 53.26 -10.43 -15.70
C LEU A 17 53.55 -11.54 -16.71
N THR A 18 52.64 -11.87 -17.62
CA THR A 18 53.00 -12.49 -18.91
C THR A 18 52.22 -11.85 -20.06
N LEU A 19 52.98 -11.67 -21.14
CA LEU A 19 52.75 -10.86 -22.32
C LEU A 19 52.37 -11.76 -23.50
N ALA A 20 51.39 -11.29 -24.29
CA ALA A 20 51.11 -11.54 -25.71
C ALA A 20 50.95 -12.97 -26.27
N MET A 21 49.82 -13.20 -26.94
CA MET A 21 49.87 -13.39 -28.40
C MET A 21 48.52 -13.09 -29.04
N VAL A 22 48.53 -12.14 -29.99
CA VAL A 22 47.48 -11.93 -30.97
C VAL A 22 47.61 -13.02 -32.03
N LEU A 23 46.55 -13.80 -32.25
CA LEU A 23 46.37 -14.61 -33.44
C LEU A 23 44.99 -14.28 -34.02
N ALA A 24 45.03 -13.56 -35.14
CA ALA A 24 43.88 -13.28 -35.97
C ALA A 24 43.38 -14.59 -36.60
N GLY A 25 42.32 -15.15 -36.05
CA GLY A 25 41.54 -16.23 -36.65
C GLY A 25 40.30 -15.66 -37.32
N THR A 26 40.39 -15.43 -38.63
CA THR A 26 39.22 -15.18 -39.48
C THR A 26 38.43 -16.48 -39.63
N SER A 27 37.27 -16.57 -38.99
CA SER A 27 36.23 -17.54 -39.37
C SER A 27 34.92 -16.81 -39.57
N LEU A 28 34.42 -16.88 -40.81
CA LEU A 28 33.19 -16.27 -41.27
C LEU A 28 32.02 -16.63 -40.36
N MET A 29 31.35 -15.60 -39.84
CA MET A 29 30.02 -15.74 -39.26
C MET A 29 29.08 -16.28 -40.33
N PRO A 30 28.28 -17.33 -40.07
CA PRO A 30 27.11 -17.57 -40.89
C PRO A 30 26.21 -16.35 -40.74
N ALA A 31 25.78 -15.78 -41.87
CA ALA A 31 24.80 -14.70 -41.88
C ALA A 31 23.57 -15.16 -41.10
N ALA A 32 23.44 -14.66 -39.87
CA ALA A 32 22.21 -14.79 -39.10
C ALA A 32 21.14 -14.04 -39.87
N ARG A 33 20.39 -14.80 -40.68
CA ARG A 33 19.16 -14.33 -41.31
C ARG A 33 18.27 -13.88 -40.17
N ALA A 34 18.13 -12.57 -40.03
CA ALA A 34 17.17 -11.98 -39.12
C ALA A 34 15.80 -12.58 -39.48
N GLU A 35 15.28 -13.47 -38.64
CA GLU A 35 13.86 -13.77 -38.65
C GLU A 35 13.14 -12.49 -38.26
N ALA A 36 12.71 -11.74 -39.27
CA ALA A 36 11.74 -10.69 -39.10
C ALA A 36 10.49 -11.36 -38.48
N LYS A 37 10.26 -11.11 -37.19
CA LYS A 37 9.00 -11.47 -36.53
C LYS A 37 7.87 -10.97 -37.43
N PRO A 38 6.87 -11.81 -37.76
CA PRO A 38 5.79 -11.39 -38.65
C PRO A 38 5.12 -10.17 -38.02
N PHE A 39 5.29 -9.02 -38.68
CA PHE A 39 4.56 -7.81 -38.34
C PHE A 39 3.09 -8.12 -38.62
N LYS A 40 2.35 -8.39 -37.54
CA LYS A 40 0.92 -8.66 -37.59
C LYS A 40 0.27 -7.41 -38.20
N ARG A 41 -0.08 -7.46 -39.49
CA ARG A 41 -0.87 -6.41 -40.15
C ARG A 41 -2.19 -6.35 -39.39
N GLN A 42 -2.28 -5.46 -38.40
CA GLN A 42 -3.55 -5.07 -37.83
C GLN A 42 -4.35 -4.50 -39.01
N SER A 43 -5.48 -5.14 -39.30
CA SER A 43 -6.36 -4.72 -40.40
C SER A 43 -6.71 -3.25 -40.18
N LEU A 44 -6.63 -2.43 -41.23
CA LEU A 44 -7.02 -1.01 -41.16
C LEU A 44 -8.49 -0.87 -40.69
N MET A 45 -9.31 -1.90 -40.90
CA MET A 45 -10.69 -1.99 -40.43
C MET A 45 -10.79 -2.11 -38.90
N ALA A 46 -9.80 -2.71 -38.22
CA ALA A 46 -9.77 -2.82 -36.76
C ALA A 46 -9.42 -1.47 -36.07
N LEU A 47 -8.86 -0.52 -36.82
CA LEU A 47 -8.64 0.87 -36.36
C LEU A 47 -9.90 1.74 -36.50
N LEU A 48 -10.88 1.28 -37.27
CA LEU A 48 -12.15 1.97 -37.53
C LEU A 48 -13.31 1.40 -36.71
N GLU A 49 -13.07 0.31 -35.97
CA GLU A 49 -14.03 -0.19 -34.99
C GLU A 49 -14.09 0.81 -33.83
N PRO A 50 -15.27 1.40 -33.54
CA PRO A 50 -15.42 2.26 -32.38
C PRO A 50 -15.10 1.44 -31.13
N GLU A 51 -14.06 1.85 -30.40
CA GLU A 51 -13.71 1.26 -29.11
C GLU A 51 -14.98 1.31 -28.25
N ALA A 52 -15.47 0.14 -27.82
CA ALA A 52 -16.67 0.08 -27.00
C ALA A 52 -16.50 1.05 -25.82
N PRO A 53 -17.53 1.86 -25.49
CA PRO A 53 -17.40 2.86 -24.44
C PRO A 53 -16.92 2.16 -23.17
N LYS A 54 -15.76 2.60 -22.67
CA LYS A 54 -15.23 2.12 -21.39
C LYS A 54 -16.29 2.42 -20.35
N PRO A 55 -16.70 1.44 -19.52
CA PRO A 55 -17.65 1.72 -18.46
C PRO A 55 -17.10 2.86 -17.60
N ASP A 56 -17.98 3.76 -17.19
CA ASP A 56 -17.60 4.84 -16.29
C ASP A 56 -16.94 4.22 -15.04
N PRO A 57 -15.85 4.82 -14.54
CA PRO A 57 -15.17 4.29 -13.36
C PRO A 57 -16.17 4.17 -12.20
N ALA A 58 -16.10 3.12 -11.39
CA ALA A 58 -16.99 2.99 -10.23
C ALA A 58 -16.49 3.84 -9.06
N PRO A 59 -17.38 4.38 -8.20
CA PRO A 59 -16.99 5.01 -6.94
C PRO A 59 -16.07 4.11 -6.11
N THR A 60 -14.94 4.64 -5.66
CA THR A 60 -13.89 3.84 -5.00
C THR A 60 -13.25 4.61 -3.84
N LEU A 61 -12.98 3.91 -2.74
CA LEU A 61 -12.09 4.39 -1.68
C LEU A 61 -10.65 4.02 -1.97
N VAL A 62 -9.73 4.93 -1.66
CA VAL A 62 -8.29 4.68 -1.79
C VAL A 62 -7.59 5.13 -0.51
N LEU A 63 -6.91 4.22 0.17
CA LEU A 63 -6.10 4.51 1.34
C LEU A 63 -4.61 4.50 0.97
N GLU A 64 -3.96 5.65 1.11
CA GLU A 64 -2.54 5.84 0.79
C GLU A 64 -1.77 6.37 1.99
N ARG A 65 -0.54 5.89 2.20
CA ARG A 65 0.30 6.40 3.28
C ARG A 65 0.82 7.78 2.91
N THR A 66 0.97 8.64 3.91
CA THR A 66 1.63 9.95 3.73
C THR A 66 2.91 10.02 4.54
N ASP A 67 3.71 11.06 4.30
CA ASP A 67 4.89 11.36 5.13
C ASP A 67 4.54 12.08 6.44
N ARG A 68 3.27 12.45 6.64
CA ARG A 68 2.80 13.14 7.84
C ARG A 68 2.60 12.18 9.00
N ARG A 69 2.68 12.75 10.21
CA ARG A 69 2.44 12.04 11.48
C ARG A 69 1.64 12.91 12.41
N LEU A 70 0.88 12.29 13.31
CA LEU A 70 0.28 12.99 14.43
C LEU A 70 1.40 13.53 15.34
N PRO A 71 1.36 14.81 15.73
CA PRO A 71 2.50 15.48 16.36
C PRO A 71 2.84 14.91 17.75
N THR A 72 1.82 14.46 18.48
CA THR A 72 1.97 14.02 19.87
C THR A 72 2.34 12.55 19.98
N THR A 73 1.69 11.68 19.20
CA THR A 73 1.80 10.22 19.32
C THR A 73 2.70 9.60 18.25
N GLY A 74 3.01 10.34 17.18
CA GLY A 74 3.85 9.87 16.08
C GLY A 74 3.17 8.87 15.14
N ASP A 75 1.86 8.63 15.30
CA ASP A 75 1.11 7.74 14.41
C ASP A 75 1.19 8.26 12.96
N PRO A 76 1.54 7.41 11.97
CA PRO A 76 1.51 7.81 10.57
C PRO A 76 0.10 8.20 10.14
N ILE A 77 0.00 9.34 9.47
CA ILE A 77 -1.24 9.78 8.85
C ILE A 77 -1.34 9.13 7.47
N TRP A 78 -2.48 8.52 7.22
CA TRP A 78 -2.91 8.00 5.94
C TRP A 78 -3.92 8.96 5.32
N ASN A 79 -3.92 9.03 4.00
CA ASN A 79 -4.90 9.76 3.22
C ASN A 79 -5.97 8.77 2.74
N LEU A 80 -7.15 8.83 3.34
CA LEU A 80 -8.32 8.12 2.83
C LEU A 80 -9.04 9.03 1.85
N LYS A 81 -9.05 8.62 0.58
CA LYS A 81 -9.70 9.34 -0.51
C LYS A 81 -10.97 8.62 -0.92
N ILE A 82 -11.98 9.38 -1.33
CA ILE A 82 -13.11 8.84 -2.07
C ILE A 82 -13.16 9.49 -3.45
N GLU A 83 -13.17 8.63 -4.47
CA GLU A 83 -13.17 8.98 -5.88
C GLU A 83 -14.54 8.63 -6.43
N ILE A 84 -15.34 9.66 -6.77
CA ILE A 84 -16.68 9.49 -7.34
C ILE A 84 -16.68 10.16 -8.71
N PRO A 85 -17.08 9.45 -9.78
CA PRO A 85 -17.06 9.98 -11.13
C PRO A 85 -17.86 11.28 -11.24
N GLY A 86 -17.27 12.29 -11.88
CA GLY A 86 -17.90 13.60 -12.06
C GLY A 86 -17.91 14.49 -10.81
N GLU A 87 -17.41 14.02 -9.67
CA GLU A 87 -17.32 14.82 -8.44
C GLU A 87 -15.87 15.12 -8.04
N PRO A 88 -15.61 16.27 -7.36
CA PRO A 88 -14.27 16.53 -6.85
C PRO A 88 -13.89 15.52 -5.77
N GLN A 89 -12.67 15.00 -5.87
CA GLN A 89 -12.14 14.06 -4.90
C GLN A 89 -12.16 14.65 -3.48
N ARG A 90 -12.60 13.87 -2.49
CA ARG A 90 -12.49 14.21 -1.06
C ARG A 90 -11.36 13.42 -0.41
N ARG A 91 -10.79 13.99 0.65
CA ARG A 91 -9.62 13.46 1.37
C ARG A 91 -9.86 13.58 2.86
N PHE A 92 -9.51 12.54 3.60
CA PHE A 92 -9.71 12.47 5.03
C PHE A 92 -8.44 11.94 5.70
N ASP A 93 -8.06 12.57 6.81
CA ASP A 93 -6.94 12.11 7.61
C ASP A 93 -7.34 10.89 8.42
N ALA A 94 -6.57 9.81 8.25
CA ALA A 94 -6.79 8.54 8.92
C ALA A 94 -5.51 8.02 9.56
N VAL A 95 -5.67 7.09 10.49
CA VAL A 95 -4.61 6.28 11.07
C VAL A 95 -4.91 4.81 10.85
N SER A 96 -3.87 3.99 10.76
CA SER A 96 -4.01 2.54 10.64
C SER A 96 -2.85 1.83 11.33
N GLY A 97 -3.20 1.02 12.32
CA GLY A 97 -2.20 0.37 13.18
C GLY A 97 -1.55 1.33 14.16
N ARG A 98 -0.97 0.78 15.23
CA ARG A 98 -0.28 1.56 16.27
C ARG A 98 1.04 2.13 15.73
N ALA A 99 1.48 3.30 16.20
CA ALA A 99 2.78 3.89 15.84
C ALA A 99 3.97 2.92 15.96
N ASN A 100 4.01 2.11 17.02
CA ASN A 100 5.08 1.14 17.27
C ASN A 100 4.89 -0.22 16.55
N ARG A 101 3.89 -0.35 15.67
CA ARG A 101 3.55 -1.59 14.94
C ARG A 101 3.54 -1.42 13.43
N GLN A 102 4.02 -0.29 12.92
CA GLN A 102 3.99 0.04 11.49
C GLN A 102 4.78 -0.94 10.61
N ASN A 103 5.81 -1.60 11.17
CA ASN A 103 6.65 -2.59 10.49
C ASN A 103 6.32 -4.03 10.89
N ALA A 104 5.28 -4.25 11.69
CA ALA A 104 4.85 -5.61 12.04
C ALA A 104 4.19 -6.28 10.82
N ASN A 105 4.10 -7.63 10.86
CA ASN A 105 3.47 -8.40 9.80
C ASN A 105 2.00 -7.97 9.63
N ARG A 106 1.68 -7.37 8.47
CA ARG A 106 0.36 -6.85 8.17
C ARG A 106 -0.67 -7.95 7.95
N ASP A 107 -0.26 -9.15 7.54
CA ASP A 107 -1.15 -10.29 7.29
C ASP A 107 -1.49 -11.09 8.54
N GLN A 108 -0.79 -10.86 9.65
CA GLN A 108 -0.99 -11.60 10.88
C GLN A 108 -2.15 -11.04 11.71
N LEU A 109 -3.05 -11.93 12.15
CA LEU A 109 -4.11 -11.58 13.10
C LEU A 109 -3.52 -11.01 14.39
N GLY A 110 -4.09 -9.92 14.89
CA GLY A 110 -3.67 -9.31 16.16
C GLY A 110 -2.30 -8.62 16.13
N SER A 111 -1.66 -8.47 14.96
CA SER A 111 -0.36 -7.77 14.82
C SER A 111 -0.41 -6.30 15.23
N ARG A 112 -1.60 -5.69 15.16
CA ARG A 112 -1.85 -4.25 15.33
C ARG A 112 -1.09 -3.39 14.32
N ALA A 113 -0.62 -4.02 13.24
CA ALA A 113 -0.03 -3.36 12.10
C ALA A 113 -1.10 -2.63 11.28
N PRO A 114 -0.71 -1.73 10.37
CA PRO A 114 -1.62 -1.20 9.36
C PRO A 114 -2.28 -2.31 8.54
N LEU A 115 -3.36 -1.97 7.82
CA LEU A 115 -3.98 -2.91 6.89
C LEU A 115 -2.96 -3.49 5.89
N PRO A 116 -3.07 -4.78 5.54
CA PRO A 116 -2.38 -5.32 4.38
C PRO A 116 -2.78 -4.57 3.12
N ILE A 117 -1.81 -4.47 2.20
CA ILE A 117 -1.99 -3.83 0.90
C ILE A 117 -2.87 -4.73 0.04
N GLY A 118 -3.80 -4.15 -0.70
CA GLY A 118 -4.68 -4.90 -1.58
C GLY A 118 -6.08 -4.31 -1.68
N ASN A 119 -6.98 -5.08 -2.29
CA ASN A 119 -8.36 -4.71 -2.50
C ASN A 119 -9.27 -5.29 -1.42
N TYR A 120 -10.28 -4.51 -1.06
CA TYR A 120 -11.28 -4.83 -0.06
C TYR A 120 -12.68 -4.53 -0.60
N SER A 121 -13.65 -5.35 -0.22
CA SER A 121 -15.07 -4.96 -0.32
C SER A 121 -15.43 -4.06 0.85
N VAL A 122 -16.26 -3.06 0.61
CA VAL A 122 -16.78 -2.12 1.62
C VAL A 122 -18.24 -2.48 1.89
N GLY A 123 -18.56 -2.69 3.15
CA GLY A 123 -19.90 -3.02 3.60
C GLY A 123 -20.81 -1.80 3.73
N VAL A 124 -22.00 -2.04 4.29
CA VAL A 124 -22.97 -0.98 4.56
C VAL A 124 -22.48 -0.06 5.68
N VAL A 125 -23.03 1.14 5.71
CA VAL A 125 -22.73 2.13 6.75
C VAL A 125 -23.68 1.94 7.93
N GLU A 126 -23.15 1.43 9.03
CA GLU A 126 -23.88 1.06 10.24
C GLU A 126 -23.76 2.16 11.30
N PRO A 127 -24.87 2.79 11.74
CA PRO A 127 -24.83 3.70 12.88
C PRO A 127 -24.57 2.91 14.16
N LEU A 128 -23.69 3.43 15.01
CA LEU A 128 -23.41 2.86 16.33
C LEU A 128 -24.13 3.66 17.41
N THR A 129 -24.62 2.93 18.43
CA THR A 129 -25.17 3.56 19.63
C THR A 129 -24.08 4.32 20.37
N GLU A 130 -24.34 5.59 20.68
CA GLU A 130 -23.40 6.46 21.37
C GLU A 130 -23.02 5.88 22.74
N GLY A 131 -21.72 5.92 23.07
CA GLY A 131 -21.19 5.41 24.34
C GLY A 131 -21.02 3.89 24.43
N HIS A 132 -21.58 3.10 23.53
CA HIS A 132 -21.47 1.62 23.59
C HIS A 132 -20.11 1.10 23.09
N TYR A 133 -19.48 1.83 22.16
CA TYR A 133 -18.22 1.44 21.53
C TYR A 133 -17.23 2.61 21.58
N PRO A 134 -16.53 2.80 22.71
CA PRO A 134 -15.76 4.01 22.98
C PRO A 134 -14.62 4.27 21.99
N GLU A 135 -14.11 3.25 21.30
CA GLU A 135 -13.02 3.38 20.31
C GLU A 135 -13.49 3.26 18.84
N LEU A 136 -14.81 3.21 18.59
CA LEU A 136 -15.37 3.13 17.23
C LEU A 136 -16.13 4.41 16.82
N GLY A 137 -16.62 5.17 17.80
CA GLY A 137 -17.37 6.41 17.54
C GLY A 137 -18.76 6.14 16.93
N PRO A 138 -19.29 7.06 16.10
CA PRO A 138 -20.72 7.06 15.75
C PRO A 138 -21.10 6.09 14.61
N VAL A 139 -20.13 5.58 13.86
CA VAL A 139 -20.36 4.81 12.63
C VAL A 139 -19.33 3.70 12.50
N TRP A 140 -19.79 2.53 12.06
CA TRP A 140 -18.95 1.43 11.59
C TRP A 140 -19.23 1.14 10.12
N ILE A 141 -18.16 0.86 9.36
CA ILE A 141 -18.25 0.43 7.98
C ILE A 141 -17.31 -0.78 7.86
N SER A 142 -17.85 -1.97 7.66
CA SER A 142 -17.02 -3.17 7.52
C SER A 142 -16.21 -3.12 6.23
N ILE A 143 -14.99 -3.67 6.26
CA ILE A 143 -14.19 -3.92 5.07
C ILE A 143 -13.64 -5.34 5.12
N GLU A 144 -13.73 -6.07 4.01
CA GLU A 144 -13.27 -7.46 3.93
C GLU A 144 -12.23 -7.61 2.83
N PRO A 145 -11.06 -8.20 3.11
CA PRO A 145 -10.04 -8.46 2.08
C PRO A 145 -10.60 -9.36 0.96
N THR A 146 -10.39 -8.99 -0.30
CA THR A 146 -10.72 -9.84 -1.45
C THR A 146 -9.56 -10.78 -1.83
N PHE A 147 -8.63 -10.99 -0.91
CA PHE A 147 -7.40 -11.76 -1.08
C PHE A 147 -7.10 -12.57 0.19
N THR A 148 -6.25 -13.58 0.08
CA THR A 148 -5.89 -14.42 1.22
C THR A 148 -5.00 -13.65 2.19
N THR A 149 -5.47 -13.47 3.41
CA THR A 149 -4.70 -12.90 4.54
C THR A 149 -5.18 -13.55 5.85
N GLY A 150 -4.43 -13.38 6.94
CA GLY A 150 -4.87 -13.79 8.29
C GLY A 150 -5.68 -12.72 9.02
N ARG A 151 -5.82 -11.52 8.46
CA ARG A 151 -6.56 -10.40 9.05
C ARG A 151 -8.07 -10.57 8.95
N ARG A 152 -8.79 -10.23 10.01
CA ARG A 152 -10.26 -10.34 10.13
C ARG A 152 -10.79 -9.16 10.93
N VAL A 153 -12.11 -8.94 10.87
CA VAL A 153 -12.83 -7.92 11.67
C VAL A 153 -12.23 -6.54 11.46
N LEU A 154 -12.14 -6.13 10.20
CA LEU A 154 -11.61 -4.83 9.80
C LEU A 154 -12.76 -3.89 9.47
N GLY A 155 -12.53 -2.60 9.67
CA GLY A 155 -13.52 -1.58 9.34
C GLY A 155 -12.93 -0.19 9.21
N ILE A 156 -13.78 0.72 8.79
CA ILE A 156 -13.59 2.17 8.81
C ILE A 156 -14.47 2.73 9.92
N HIS A 157 -13.88 3.50 10.82
CA HIS A 157 -14.57 4.11 11.96
C HIS A 157 -13.83 5.37 12.43
N LEU A 158 -14.38 6.09 13.40
CA LEU A 158 -13.65 7.17 14.08
C LEU A 158 -12.63 6.56 15.03
N ASP A 159 -11.41 7.11 15.12
CA ASP A 159 -10.46 6.82 16.21
C ASP A 159 -10.49 8.00 17.20
N PRO A 160 -11.28 7.92 18.29
CA PRO A 160 -11.41 9.02 19.25
C PRO A 160 -10.12 9.26 20.06
N SER A 161 -9.20 8.30 20.02
CA SER A 161 -7.90 8.36 20.70
C SER A 161 -6.79 8.89 19.80
N ALA A 162 -7.04 9.15 18.52
CA ALA A 162 -6.04 9.63 17.58
C ALA A 162 -5.36 10.91 18.09
N GLY A 163 -4.05 10.84 18.34
CA GLY A 163 -3.23 11.97 18.78
C GLY A 163 -3.29 12.25 20.28
N LEU A 164 -4.08 11.48 21.03
CA LEU A 164 -4.11 11.54 22.49
C LEU A 164 -2.95 10.71 23.09
N GLN A 165 -2.35 11.20 24.18
CA GLN A 165 -1.29 10.49 24.90
C GLN A 165 -1.86 9.35 25.75
N ASN A 166 -2.35 8.32 25.08
CA ASN A 166 -2.88 7.10 25.69
C ASN A 166 -2.41 5.86 24.89
N ALA A 167 -2.74 4.67 25.39
CA ALA A 167 -2.38 3.41 24.71
C ALA A 167 -3.28 3.08 23.49
N ASN A 168 -4.26 3.96 23.19
CA ASN A 168 -5.34 3.73 22.24
C ASN A 168 -5.23 4.56 20.95
N SER A 169 -4.28 5.49 20.83
CA SER A 169 -4.03 6.20 19.57
C SER A 169 -3.55 5.25 18.48
N GLY A 170 -4.09 5.38 17.27
CA GLY A 170 -3.71 4.61 16.09
C GLY A 170 -4.22 3.18 16.18
N THR A 171 -5.43 2.92 15.68
CA THR A 171 -6.22 1.66 15.71
C THR A 171 -5.45 0.31 15.84
N LEU A 172 -6.17 -0.76 16.16
CA LEU A 172 -5.63 -2.14 16.11
C LEU A 172 -5.45 -2.70 14.67
N GLY A 173 -5.39 -1.81 13.68
CA GLY A 173 -5.22 -2.09 12.26
C GLY A 173 -6.50 -2.00 11.44
N CYS A 174 -7.50 -1.26 11.93
CA CYS A 174 -8.62 -0.71 11.15
C CYS A 174 -8.19 0.59 10.46
N ILE A 175 -9.10 1.22 9.73
CA ILE A 175 -8.95 2.61 9.26
C ILE A 175 -9.68 3.51 10.25
N GLY A 176 -8.93 4.28 11.04
CA GLY A 176 -9.47 5.21 12.01
C GLY A 176 -9.43 6.64 11.49
N LEU A 177 -10.57 7.27 11.22
CA LEU A 177 -10.62 8.69 10.89
C LEU A 177 -10.24 9.50 12.13
N VAL A 178 -9.48 10.59 11.93
CA VAL A 178 -8.99 11.43 13.04
C VAL A 178 -10.05 12.44 13.50
N ASN A 179 -10.94 12.86 12.60
CA ASN A 179 -11.98 13.85 12.90
C ASN A 179 -13.39 13.25 12.81
N ARG A 180 -14.25 13.64 13.75
CA ARG A 180 -15.66 13.19 13.79
C ARG A 180 -16.46 13.72 12.59
N SER A 181 -16.26 14.97 12.18
CA SER A 181 -16.92 15.56 11.00
C SER A 181 -16.62 14.75 9.75
N ASP A 182 -15.36 14.39 9.56
CA ASP A 182 -14.86 13.66 8.41
C ASP A 182 -15.45 12.25 8.35
N MET A 183 -15.56 11.57 9.50
CA MET A 183 -16.24 10.28 9.59
C MET A 183 -17.71 10.37 9.14
N LEU A 184 -18.41 11.42 9.55
CA LEU A 184 -19.82 11.62 9.17
C LEU A 184 -19.96 12.01 7.69
N GLU A 185 -19.08 12.86 7.18
CA GLU A 185 -19.05 13.21 5.76
C GLU A 185 -18.78 11.95 4.92
N LEU A 186 -17.70 11.22 5.21
CA LEU A 186 -17.36 9.98 4.53
C LEU A 186 -18.52 8.97 4.52
N ALA A 187 -19.18 8.78 5.67
CA ALA A 187 -20.33 7.90 5.81
C ALA A 187 -21.49 8.31 4.88
N GLN A 188 -21.80 9.61 4.79
CA GLN A 188 -22.79 10.13 3.84
C GLN A 188 -22.34 9.93 2.39
N LEU A 189 -21.05 10.14 2.13
CA LEU A 189 -20.51 10.02 0.79
C LEU A 189 -20.60 8.58 0.28
N ILE A 190 -20.23 7.60 1.11
CA ILE A 190 -20.33 6.16 0.78
C ILE A 190 -21.79 5.77 0.54
N LYS A 191 -22.72 6.18 1.41
CA LYS A 191 -24.16 5.89 1.26
C LYS A 191 -24.71 6.42 -0.05
N ARG A 192 -24.43 7.68 -0.40
CA ARG A 192 -25.02 8.30 -1.61
C ARG A 192 -24.44 7.75 -2.91
N SER A 193 -23.15 7.40 -2.92
CA SER A 193 -22.47 6.92 -4.13
C SER A 193 -22.61 5.40 -4.32
N GLY A 194 -22.98 4.66 -3.28
CA GLY A 194 -22.93 3.20 -3.28
C GLY A 194 -21.49 2.66 -3.38
N THR A 195 -20.51 3.35 -2.79
CA THR A 195 -19.10 2.91 -2.86
C THR A 195 -18.95 1.60 -2.10
N ASP A 196 -18.56 0.53 -2.80
CA ASP A 196 -18.45 -0.83 -2.27
C ASP A 196 -17.01 -1.39 -2.37
N ARG A 197 -16.04 -0.55 -2.75
CA ARG A 197 -14.65 -0.94 -2.98
C ARG A 197 -13.67 -0.02 -2.27
N LEU A 198 -12.63 -0.63 -1.72
CA LEU A 198 -11.49 0.05 -1.12
C LEU A 198 -10.20 -0.56 -1.68
N GLU A 199 -9.28 0.30 -2.08
CA GLU A 199 -7.90 -0.06 -2.41
C GLU A 199 -6.95 0.49 -1.35
N VAL A 200 -6.13 -0.38 -0.76
CA VAL A 200 -5.07 0.00 0.18
C VAL A 200 -3.73 -0.06 -0.54
N ARG A 201 -3.02 1.07 -0.58
CA ARG A 201 -1.73 1.27 -1.24
C ARG A 201 -0.66 1.70 -0.23
N ASN A 202 0.62 1.53 -0.56
CA ASN A 202 1.72 2.08 0.24
C ASN A 202 2.02 3.54 -0.11
#